data_AF-A0A7S1V278-F1
#
_entry.id   AF-A0A7S1V278-F1
#
_cell.length_a   1.000
_cell.length_b   1.000
_cell.length_c   1.000
_cell.angle_alpha   90.00
_cell.angle_beta   90.00
_cell.angle_gamma   90.00
#
_symmetry.space_group_name_H-M   'P 1'
#
loop_
_entity.id
_entity.type
_entity.pdbx_description
1 polymer ?
#
loop_
_entity_poly.entity_id
_entity_poly.type
_entity_poly.pdbx_seq_one_letter_code
_entity_poly.pdbx_strand_id
1 'polypeptide(L)'
;MGRIGLVAFTSFLLIGFWGPRVVQRTTDWTFHHLLFERTRQTCPKSAKNLLQLSKLYSGKNRLMVQRDLPRALELVEESRRADPEFCRVHYQFAYIYLQREEPSKMEPELADALWCPTTGAQAGSLWQRYWQLVLSGQVAPENAGQPPPSREEAIQRQEKLIETSQRKHMRMQNRRQRSPAGGQQESAAKRNEL
;
A
#
# COMPACT_ATOMS: atom_id res chain seq x y z
N MET A 1 60.99 -8.16 11.67
CA MET A 1 59.70 -8.07 12.39
C MET A 1 58.73 -6.99 11.85
N GLY A 2 59.05 -6.20 10.81
CA GLY A 2 58.20 -5.05 10.40
C GLY A 2 56.95 -5.35 9.55
N ARG A 3 56.92 -6.42 8.75
CA ARG A 3 55.82 -6.65 7.78
C ARG A 3 54.53 -7.17 8.42
N ILE A 4 54.62 -7.97 9.47
CA ILE A 4 53.45 -8.56 10.15
C ILE A 4 52.68 -7.47 10.92
N GLY A 5 53.39 -6.53 11.56
CA GLY A 5 52.76 -5.42 12.29
C GLY A 5 51.99 -4.46 11.38
N LEU A 6 52.50 -4.17 10.18
CA LEU A 6 51.83 -3.27 9.24
C LEU A 6 50.50 -3.87 8.74
N VAL A 7 50.47 -5.16 8.39
CA VAL A 7 49.26 -5.84 7.91
C VAL A 7 48.19 -5.93 9.01
N ALA A 8 48.61 -6.22 10.25
CA ALA A 8 47.69 -6.24 11.39
C ALA A 8 47.08 -4.85 11.60
N PHE A 9 47.90 -3.80 11.59
CA PHE A 9 47.46 -2.42 11.79
C PHE A 9 46.47 -1.96 10.70
N THR A 10 46.76 -2.21 9.42
CA THR A 10 45.84 -1.85 8.33
C THR A 10 44.52 -2.64 8.41
N SER A 11 44.57 -3.90 8.82
CA SER A 11 43.36 -4.72 9.00
C SER A 11 42.48 -4.19 10.13
N PHE A 12 43.08 -3.81 11.27
CA PHE A 12 42.36 -3.19 12.38
C PHE A 12 41.71 -1.86 11.98
N LEU A 13 42.41 -1.01 11.21
CA LEU A 13 41.83 0.24 10.71
C LEU A 13 40.66 0.00 9.75
N LEU A 14 40.78 -0.99 8.84
CA LEU A 14 39.68 -1.34 7.94
C LEU A 14 38.47 -1.88 8.71
N ILE A 15 38.66 -2.79 9.66
CA ILE A 15 37.56 -3.33 10.47
C ILE A 15 36.92 -2.22 11.34
N GLY A 16 37.72 -1.35 11.96
CA GLY A 16 37.20 -0.23 12.76
C GLY A 16 36.41 0.79 11.95
N PHE A 17 36.82 1.07 10.70
CA PHE A 17 36.15 2.04 9.84
C PHE A 17 34.93 1.47 9.09
N TRP A 18 35.02 0.23 8.61
CA TRP A 18 33.97 -0.41 7.82
C TRP A 18 32.98 -1.21 8.67
N GLY A 19 33.42 -1.77 9.80
CA GLY A 19 32.61 -2.58 10.70
C GLY A 19 31.31 -1.89 11.11
N PRO A 20 31.34 -0.67 11.68
CA PRO A 20 30.13 0.06 12.05
C PRO A 20 29.18 0.31 10.88
N ARG A 21 29.70 0.60 9.67
CA ARG A 21 28.87 0.81 8.47
C ARG A 21 28.21 -0.47 7.99
N VAL A 22 28.92 -1.60 8.05
CA VAL A 22 28.37 -2.91 7.71
C VAL A 22 27.29 -3.28 8.72
N VAL A 23 27.55 -3.13 10.02
CA VAL A 23 26.55 -3.36 11.07
C VAL A 23 25.31 -2.49 10.85
N GLN A 24 25.49 -1.18 10.61
CA GLN A 24 24.38 -0.26 10.36
C GLN A 24 23.56 -0.67 9.13
N ARG A 25 24.21 -1.04 8.02
CA ARG A 25 23.49 -1.56 6.86
C ARG A 25 22.73 -2.83 7.23
N THR A 26 23.38 -3.80 7.87
CA THR A 26 22.73 -5.05 8.27
C THR A 26 21.53 -4.80 9.18
N THR A 27 21.60 -3.85 10.12
CA THR A 27 20.46 -3.48 10.96
C THR A 27 19.35 -2.84 10.13
N ASP A 28 19.68 -1.97 9.17
CA ASP A 28 18.69 -1.34 8.28
C ASP A 28 17.93 -2.39 7.45
N TRP A 29 18.59 -3.47 7.01
CA TRP A 29 17.93 -4.57 6.29
C TRP A 29 17.13 -5.52 7.21
N THR A 30 17.51 -5.62 8.48
CA THR A 30 16.83 -6.48 9.47
C THR A 30 15.48 -5.90 9.88
N PHE A 31 15.40 -4.59 10.06
CA PHE A 31 14.16 -3.94 10.49
C PHE A 31 13.35 -3.45 9.29
N HIS A 32 12.17 -4.05 9.08
CA HIS A 32 11.27 -3.74 7.96
C HIS A 32 11.00 -2.24 7.77
N HIS A 33 10.86 -1.48 8.86
CA HIS A 33 10.62 -0.03 8.76
C HIS A 33 11.84 0.72 8.23
N LEU A 34 13.05 0.43 8.73
CA LEU A 34 14.29 1.02 8.23
C LEU A 34 14.52 0.63 6.76
N LEU A 35 14.27 -0.63 6.42
CA LEU A 35 14.39 -1.13 5.06
C LEU A 35 13.55 -0.30 4.08
N PHE A 36 12.26 -0.11 4.37
CA PHE A 36 11.38 0.63 3.46
C PHE A 36 11.62 2.14 3.48
N GLU A 37 12.06 2.73 4.60
CA GLU A 37 12.46 4.14 4.66
C GLU A 37 13.75 4.38 3.84
N ARG A 38 14.75 3.51 3.95
CA ARG A 38 15.95 3.55 3.10
C ARG A 38 15.61 3.35 1.63
N THR A 39 14.69 2.43 1.34
CA THR A 39 14.20 2.22 -0.03
C THR A 39 13.49 3.46 -0.57
N ARG A 40 12.80 4.22 0.28
CA ARG A 40 12.16 5.49 -0.11
C ARG A 40 13.18 6.56 -0.48
N GLN A 41 14.33 6.60 0.19
CA GLN A 41 15.42 7.54 -0.15
C GLN A 41 15.93 7.30 -1.58
N THR A 42 16.08 6.03 -1.98
CA THR A 42 16.54 5.68 -3.33
C THR A 42 15.41 5.78 -4.36
N CYS A 43 14.19 5.37 -3.99
CA CYS A 43 13.04 5.26 -4.89
C CYS A 43 11.80 5.94 -4.29
N PRO A 44 11.77 7.29 -4.23
CA PRO A 44 10.73 8.03 -3.51
C PRO A 44 9.34 7.88 -4.11
N LYS A 45 9.25 7.60 -5.41
CA LYS A 45 7.99 7.42 -6.14
C LYS A 45 7.58 5.95 -6.32
N SER A 46 8.20 5.01 -5.61
CA SER A 46 7.80 3.60 -5.71
C SER A 46 6.46 3.38 -5.00
N ALA A 47 5.37 3.25 -5.76
CA ALA A 47 4.02 3.00 -5.24
C ALA A 47 3.98 1.78 -4.30
N LYS A 48 4.69 0.69 -4.68
CA LYS A 48 4.83 -0.51 -3.85
C LYS A 48 5.49 -0.21 -2.51
N ASN A 49 6.59 0.56 -2.50
CA ASN A 49 7.29 0.91 -1.27
C ASN A 49 6.42 1.79 -0.36
N LEU A 50 5.80 2.83 -0.92
CA LEU A 50 4.89 3.73 -0.20
C LEU A 50 3.72 2.95 0.44
N LEU A 51 3.16 1.97 -0.28
CA LEU A 51 2.10 1.10 0.26
C LEU A 51 2.59 0.22 1.42
N GLN A 52 3.83 -0.28 1.39
CA GLN A 52 4.37 -1.07 2.50
C GLN A 52 4.64 -0.22 3.73
N LEU A 53 5.17 0.99 3.56
CA LEU A 53 5.29 1.96 4.65
C LEU A 53 3.92 2.27 5.26
N SER A 54 2.91 2.53 4.43
CA SER A 54 1.54 2.77 4.91
C SER A 54 1.02 1.61 5.79
N LYS A 55 1.28 0.35 5.43
CA LYS A 55 0.90 -0.83 6.23
C LYS A 55 1.61 -0.92 7.58
N LEU A 56 2.87 -0.48 7.62
CA LEU A 56 3.64 -0.42 8.86
C LEU A 56 3.05 0.64 9.78
N TYR A 57 2.84 1.86 9.29
CA TYR A 57 2.27 2.96 10.07
C TYR A 57 0.81 2.73 10.50
N SER A 58 0.01 2.01 9.69
CA SER A 58 -1.37 1.67 10.05
C SER A 58 -1.48 0.59 11.15
N GLY A 59 -0.36 0.02 11.60
CA GLY A 59 -0.35 -1.09 12.56
C GLY A 59 -0.92 -2.39 11.98
N LYS A 60 -1.05 -2.51 10.64
CA LYS A 60 -1.47 -3.77 10.00
C LYS A 60 -0.45 -4.87 10.25
N ASN A 61 0.82 -4.49 10.34
CA ASN A 61 1.91 -5.35 10.77
C ASN A 61 2.20 -5.11 12.25
N ARG A 62 2.21 -6.19 13.06
CA ARG A 62 2.51 -6.15 14.50
C ARG A 62 3.95 -5.73 14.84
N LEU A 63 4.78 -5.46 13.84
CA LEU A 63 6.21 -5.17 13.98
C LEU A 63 6.54 -3.71 14.28
N MET A 64 5.58 -2.79 14.09
CA MET A 64 5.75 -1.37 14.46
C MET A 64 5.19 -1.12 15.86
N VAL A 65 5.95 -0.39 16.67
CA VAL A 65 5.57 -0.01 18.04
C VAL A 65 4.54 1.12 18.05
N GLN A 66 4.53 1.97 17.02
CA GLN A 66 3.68 3.16 16.97
C GLN A 66 2.72 3.11 15.78
N ARG A 67 1.43 3.24 16.07
CA ARG A 67 0.34 3.36 15.10
C ARG A 67 0.12 4.84 14.78
N ASP A 68 0.37 5.24 13.54
CA ASP A 68 0.20 6.59 13.03
C ASP A 68 -0.69 6.55 11.78
N LEU A 69 -2.01 6.68 11.99
CA LEU A 69 -3.00 6.60 10.92
C LEU A 69 -2.94 7.79 9.95
N PRO A 70 -2.75 9.05 10.40
CA PRO A 70 -2.54 10.18 9.49
C PRO A 70 -1.37 9.93 8.53
N ARG A 71 -0.20 9.52 9.06
CA ARG A 71 0.97 9.24 8.22
C ARG A 71 0.73 8.07 7.27
N ALA A 72 0.05 7.03 7.74
CA ALA A 72 -0.33 5.89 6.89
C ALA A 72 -1.22 6.33 5.72
N LEU A 73 -2.13 7.28 5.95
CA LEU A 73 -3.04 7.82 4.94
C LEU A 73 -2.29 8.64 3.88
N GLU A 74 -1.40 9.54 4.31
CA GLU A 74 -0.54 10.32 3.40
C GLU A 74 0.27 9.41 2.46
N LEU A 75 0.86 8.35 3.00
CA LEU A 75 1.67 7.40 2.24
C LEU A 75 0.86 6.61 1.22
N VAL A 76 -0.39 6.22 1.53
CA VAL A 76 -1.24 5.53 0.55
C VAL A 76 -1.76 6.50 -0.52
N GLU A 77 -1.97 7.78 -0.20
CA GLU A 77 -2.26 8.82 -1.18
C GLU A 77 -1.09 9.11 -2.11
N GLU A 78 0.13 9.19 -1.58
CA GLU A 78 1.36 9.23 -2.38
C GLU A 78 1.48 8.00 -3.29
N SER A 79 1.18 6.80 -2.76
CA SER A 79 1.19 5.55 -3.54
C SER A 79 0.22 5.60 -4.72
N ARG A 80 -1.03 6.03 -4.48
CA ARG A 80 -2.06 6.22 -5.53
C ARG A 80 -1.66 7.27 -6.56
N ARG A 81 -1.00 8.35 -6.14
CA ARG A 81 -0.47 9.38 -7.07
C ARG A 81 0.67 8.85 -7.93
N ALA A 82 1.55 8.03 -7.35
CA ALA A 82 2.69 7.46 -8.04
C ALA A 82 2.26 6.41 -9.10
N ASP A 83 1.24 5.61 -8.79
CA ASP A 83 0.64 4.66 -9.74
C ASP A 83 -0.88 4.62 -9.55
N PRO A 84 -1.64 5.38 -10.37
CA PRO A 84 -3.10 5.42 -10.30
C PRO A 84 -3.79 4.10 -10.63
N GLU A 85 -3.10 3.16 -11.29
CA GLU A 85 -3.65 1.85 -11.61
C GLU A 85 -3.31 0.79 -10.55
N PHE A 86 -2.60 1.17 -9.49
CA PHE A 86 -2.17 0.25 -8.43
C PHE A 86 -3.32 -0.12 -7.48
N CYS A 87 -4.18 -1.06 -7.91
CA CYS A 87 -5.42 -1.40 -7.22
C CYS A 87 -5.29 -1.81 -5.74
N ARG A 88 -4.09 -2.22 -5.28
CA ARG A 88 -3.84 -2.62 -3.89
C ARG A 88 -3.97 -1.46 -2.90
N VAL A 89 -3.91 -0.20 -3.35
CA VAL A 89 -4.07 0.98 -2.49
C VAL A 89 -5.48 1.07 -1.90
N HIS A 90 -6.50 0.65 -2.66
CA HIS A 90 -7.90 0.69 -2.25
C HIS A 90 -8.17 -0.12 -0.98
N TYR A 91 -7.60 -1.33 -0.90
CA TYR A 91 -7.67 -2.14 0.31
C TYR A 91 -7.05 -1.41 1.52
N GLN A 92 -5.91 -0.74 1.30
CA GLN A 92 -5.20 -0.07 2.38
C GLN A 92 -5.93 1.18 2.85
N PHE A 93 -6.54 1.96 1.93
CA PHE A 93 -7.46 3.04 2.28
C PHE A 93 -8.60 2.51 3.14
N ALA A 94 -9.30 1.46 2.70
CA ALA A 94 -10.41 0.88 3.46
C ALA A 94 -9.96 0.40 4.86
N TYR A 95 -8.79 -0.25 4.95
CA TYR A 95 -8.24 -0.65 6.25
C TYR A 95 -8.01 0.54 7.19
N ILE A 96 -7.41 1.63 6.68
CA ILE A 96 -7.14 2.84 7.47
C ILE A 96 -8.46 3.53 7.86
N TYR A 97 -9.41 3.68 6.94
CA TYR A 97 -10.70 4.32 7.22
C TYR A 97 -11.53 3.54 8.24
N LEU A 98 -11.50 2.20 8.20
CA LEU A 98 -12.15 1.39 9.23
C LEU A 98 -11.53 1.63 10.62
N GLN A 99 -10.20 1.75 10.72
CA GLN A 99 -9.53 2.07 11.98
C GLN A 99 -9.79 3.49 12.49
N ARG A 100 -10.13 4.41 11.58
CA ARG A 100 -10.51 5.79 11.89
C ARG A 100 -12.01 5.96 12.16
N GLU A 101 -12.79 4.87 12.11
CA GLU A 101 -14.24 4.92 12.27
C GLU A 101 -14.93 5.83 11.22
N GLU A 102 -14.38 5.85 9.99
CA GLU A 102 -14.91 6.61 8.85
C GLU A 102 -15.49 5.66 7.78
N PRO A 103 -16.61 4.96 8.07
CA PRO A 103 -17.12 3.89 7.20
C PRO A 103 -17.54 4.39 5.81
N SER A 104 -17.94 5.65 5.70
CA SER A 104 -18.37 6.26 4.45
C SER A 104 -17.27 6.39 3.40
N LYS A 105 -16.04 6.67 3.85
CA LYS A 105 -14.86 6.69 2.99
C LYS A 105 -14.31 5.29 2.76
N MET A 106 -14.50 4.38 3.71
CA MET A 106 -14.09 3.00 3.60
C MET A 106 -14.87 2.25 2.51
N GLU A 107 -16.21 2.33 2.50
CA GLU A 107 -17.08 1.56 1.59
C GLU A 107 -16.70 1.64 0.10
N PRO A 108 -16.53 2.83 -0.51
CA PRO A 108 -16.17 2.92 -1.93
C PRO A 108 -14.77 2.35 -2.20
N GLU A 109 -13.81 2.58 -1.31
CA GLU A 109 -12.45 2.04 -1.43
C GLU A 109 -12.47 0.52 -1.29
N LEU A 110 -13.32 -0.04 -0.42
CA LEU A 110 -13.42 -1.48 -0.24
C LEU A 110 -14.12 -2.15 -1.42
N ALA A 111 -15.12 -1.49 -2.03
CA ALA A 111 -15.75 -1.94 -3.26
C ALA A 111 -14.74 -2.04 -4.42
N ASP A 112 -13.92 -1.01 -4.62
CA ASP A 112 -12.82 -1.03 -5.62
C ASP A 112 -11.77 -2.11 -5.29
N ALA A 113 -11.51 -2.37 -4.00
CA ALA A 113 -10.55 -3.40 -3.57
C ALA A 113 -11.01 -4.85 -3.85
N LEU A 114 -12.32 -5.11 -3.88
CA LEU A 114 -12.88 -6.44 -4.18
C LEU A 114 -12.52 -6.93 -5.58
N TRP A 115 -12.43 -6.00 -6.54
CA TRP A 115 -12.10 -6.29 -7.93
C TRP A 115 -10.60 -6.45 -8.18
N CYS A 116 -9.75 -6.15 -7.20
CA CYS A 116 -8.30 -6.28 -7.34
C CYS A 116 -7.89 -7.75 -7.14
N PRO A 117 -7.28 -8.43 -8.15
CA PRO A 117 -7.01 -9.87 -8.09
C PRO A 117 -6.14 -10.31 -6.90
N THR A 118 -5.29 -9.41 -6.41
CA THR A 118 -4.33 -9.71 -5.33
C THR A 118 -4.84 -9.37 -3.93
N THR A 119 -5.94 -8.60 -3.81
CA THR A 119 -6.49 -8.17 -2.52
C THR A 119 -7.96 -8.48 -2.33
N GLY A 120 -8.66 -9.01 -3.35
CA GLY A 120 -10.10 -9.29 -3.29
C GLY A 120 -10.51 -10.17 -2.11
N ALA A 121 -9.77 -11.26 -1.85
CA ALA A 121 -10.04 -12.12 -0.68
C ALA A 121 -9.86 -11.39 0.67
N GLN A 122 -8.86 -10.52 0.77
CA GLN A 122 -8.65 -9.71 1.99
C GLN A 122 -9.73 -8.63 2.13
N ALA A 123 -10.15 -8.03 1.02
CA ALA A 123 -11.24 -7.06 0.99
C ALA A 123 -12.56 -7.71 1.43
N GLY A 124 -12.86 -8.93 0.96
CA GLY A 124 -14.04 -9.69 1.38
C GLY A 124 -14.07 -9.98 2.88
N SER A 125 -12.95 -10.39 3.49
CA SER A 125 -12.89 -10.61 4.94
C SER A 125 -12.99 -9.31 5.74
N LEU A 126 -12.40 -8.22 5.25
CA LEU A 126 -12.57 -6.89 5.85
C LEU A 126 -14.02 -6.41 5.78
N TRP A 127 -14.71 -6.67 4.65
CA TRP A 127 -16.12 -6.34 4.45
C TRP A 127 -17.02 -7.09 5.44
N GLN A 128 -16.82 -8.41 5.59
CA GLN A 128 -17.55 -9.22 6.55
C GLN A 128 -17.36 -8.71 7.99
N ARG A 129 -16.11 -8.40 8.37
CA ARG A 129 -15.82 -7.85 9.69
C ARG A 129 -16.51 -6.51 9.92
N TYR A 130 -16.49 -5.62 8.94
CA TYR A 130 -17.19 -4.34 9.01
C TYR A 130 -18.69 -4.54 9.27
N TRP A 131 -19.36 -5.42 8.53
CA TRP A 131 -20.78 -5.68 8.74
C TRP A 131 -21.10 -6.31 10.08
N GLN A 132 -20.23 -7.15 10.63
CA GLN A 132 -20.39 -7.64 12.01
C GLN A 132 -20.34 -6.49 13.03
N LEU A 133 -19.47 -5.50 12.83
CA LEU A 133 -19.39 -4.30 13.70
C LEU A 133 -20.63 -3.42 13.57
N VAL A 134 -21.16 -3.26 12.35
CA VAL A 134 -22.40 -2.50 12.10
C VAL A 134 -23.61 -3.21 12.73
N LEU A 135 -23.76 -4.52 12.49
CA LEU A 135 -24.89 -5.30 13.00
C LEU A 135 -24.87 -5.46 14.52
N SER A 136 -23.70 -5.43 15.15
CA SER A 136 -23.58 -5.42 16.62
C SER A 136 -23.80 -4.04 17.24
N GLY A 137 -23.99 -2.99 16.43
CA GLY A 137 -24.18 -1.61 16.90
C GLY A 137 -22.91 -0.96 17.47
N GLN A 138 -21.73 -1.56 17.26
CA GLN A 138 -20.44 -1.01 17.74
C GLN A 138 -19.96 0.16 16.89
N VAL A 139 -20.33 0.18 15.61
CA VAL A 139 -20.04 1.27 14.69
C VAL A 139 -21.37 1.90 14.29
N ALA A 140 -21.60 3.13 14.72
CA ALA A 140 -22.74 3.89 14.24
C ALA A 140 -22.53 4.18 12.74
N PRO A 141 -23.53 3.94 11.87
CA PRO A 141 -23.46 4.47 10.52
C PRO A 141 -23.28 5.99 10.62
N GLU A 142 -22.51 6.57 9.68
CA GLU A 142 -22.11 8.00 9.64
C GLU A 142 -23.28 8.97 9.90
N ASN A 143 -24.51 8.54 9.63
CA ASN A 143 -25.72 9.24 9.99
C ASN A 143 -26.19 8.88 11.41
N ALA A 144 -25.39 9.16 12.44
CA ALA A 144 -25.74 8.87 13.84
C ALA A 144 -27.01 9.59 14.36
N GLY A 145 -27.65 10.42 13.53
CA GLY A 145 -28.97 11.03 13.77
C GLY A 145 -30.07 10.60 12.80
N GLN A 146 -29.78 9.74 11.82
CA GLN A 146 -30.81 9.09 11.00
C GLN A 146 -30.98 7.65 11.49
N PRO A 147 -32.21 7.10 11.45
CA PRO A 147 -32.37 5.68 11.69
C PRO A 147 -31.43 4.91 10.76
N PRO A 148 -30.82 3.80 11.23
CA PRO A 148 -30.01 2.96 10.37
C PRO A 148 -30.81 2.65 9.11
N PRO A 149 -30.19 2.70 7.91
CA PRO A 149 -30.91 2.44 6.68
C PRO A 149 -31.60 1.09 6.79
N SER A 150 -32.80 0.99 6.21
CA SER A 150 -33.47 -0.30 6.14
C SER A 150 -32.54 -1.32 5.50
N ARG A 151 -32.72 -2.60 5.83
CA ARG A 151 -31.90 -3.68 5.25
C ARG A 151 -31.90 -3.59 3.72
N GLU A 152 -33.05 -3.28 3.14
CA GLU A 152 -33.27 -3.07 1.71
C GLU A 152 -32.46 -1.88 1.17
N GLU A 153 -32.47 -0.73 1.84
CA GLU A 153 -31.68 0.45 1.46
C GLU A 153 -30.17 0.19 1.52
N ALA A 154 -29.71 -0.51 2.56
CA ALA A 154 -28.31 -0.90 2.70
C ALA A 154 -27.88 -1.80 1.54
N ILE A 155 -28.70 -2.78 1.16
CA ILE A 155 -28.44 -3.68 0.01
C ILE A 155 -28.38 -2.86 -1.28
N GLN A 156 -29.38 -2.00 -1.54
CA GLN A 156 -29.41 -1.18 -2.76
C GLN A 156 -28.20 -0.25 -2.88
N ARG A 157 -27.77 0.35 -1.77
CA ARG A 157 -26.56 1.19 -1.72
C ARG A 157 -25.32 0.38 -2.10
N GLN A 158 -25.18 -0.84 -1.58
CA GLN A 158 -24.06 -1.72 -1.91
C GLN A 158 -24.06 -2.13 -3.37
N GLU A 159 -25.21 -2.58 -3.89
CA GLU A 159 -25.35 -2.99 -5.29
C GLU A 159 -24.93 -1.85 -6.23
N LYS A 160 -25.38 -0.62 -5.94
CA LYS A 160 -24.99 0.56 -6.71
C LYS A 160 -23.48 0.85 -6.66
N LEU A 161 -22.85 0.69 -5.49
CA LEU A 161 -21.39 0.87 -5.35
C LEU A 161 -20.62 -0.19 -6.13
N ILE A 162 -21.03 -1.46 -6.00
CA ILE A 162 -20.41 -2.60 -6.70
C ILE A 162 -20.55 -2.42 -8.20
N GLU A 163 -21.74 -2.06 -8.69
CA GLU A 163 -21.99 -1.83 -10.11
C GLU A 163 -21.14 -0.66 -10.65
N THR A 164 -21.07 0.45 -9.91
CA THR A 164 -20.26 1.62 -10.30
C THR A 164 -18.78 1.25 -10.40
N SER A 165 -18.28 0.50 -9.41
CA SER A 165 -16.90 0.01 -9.37
C SER A 165 -16.62 -0.96 -10.53
N GLN A 166 -17.53 -1.90 -10.78
CA GLN A 166 -17.42 -2.86 -11.89
C GLN A 166 -17.36 -2.14 -13.24
N ARG A 167 -18.24 -1.16 -13.48
CA ARG A 167 -18.24 -0.33 -14.69
C ARG A 167 -16.92 0.42 -14.87
N LYS A 168 -16.36 0.98 -13.79
CA LYS A 168 -15.05 1.65 -13.79
C LYS A 168 -13.93 0.67 -14.17
N HIS A 169 -13.91 -0.54 -13.58
CA HIS A 169 -12.92 -1.56 -13.91
C HIS A 169 -13.00 -2.05 -15.35
N MET A 170 -14.21 -2.29 -15.89
CA MET A 170 -14.40 -2.65 -17.29
C MET A 170 -13.89 -1.56 -18.24
N ARG A 171 -14.12 -0.28 -17.92
CA ARG A 171 -13.59 0.85 -18.70
C ARG A 171 -12.05 0.86 -18.71
N MET A 172 -11.42 0.63 -17.56
CA MET A 172 -9.96 0.56 -17.47
C MET A 172 -9.38 -0.61 -18.26
N GLN A 173 -10.00 -1.80 -18.17
CA GLN A 173 -9.59 -2.97 -18.94
C GLN A 173 -9.72 -2.74 -20.46
N ASN A 174 -10.86 -2.18 -20.90
CA ASN A 174 -11.07 -1.83 -22.30
C ASN A 174 -10.05 -0.80 -22.79
N ARG A 175 -9.68 0.18 -21.95
CA ARG A 175 -8.64 1.16 -22.29
C ARG A 175 -7.28 0.49 -22.48
N ARG A 176 -6.92 -0.48 -21.64
CA ARG A 176 -5.68 -1.25 -21.76
C ARG A 176 -5.64 -2.12 -23.02
N GLN A 177 -6.76 -2.73 -23.40
CA GLN A 177 -6.86 -3.50 -24.63
C GLN A 177 -6.81 -2.62 -25.89
N ARG A 178 -7.35 -1.40 -25.81
CA ARG A 178 -7.36 -0.45 -26.94
C ARG A 178 -6.09 0.34 -27.10
N SER A 179 -5.29 0.54 -26.04
CA SER A 179 -3.94 1.07 -26.19
C SER A 179 -3.11 0.02 -26.92
N PRO A 180 -2.78 0.21 -28.21
CA PRO A 180 -1.89 -0.73 -28.88
C PRO A 180 -0.60 -0.78 -28.07
N ALA A 181 -0.01 -1.97 -27.92
CA ALA A 181 1.32 -2.16 -27.35
C ALA A 181 2.45 -1.46 -28.16
N GLY A 182 2.10 -0.49 -29.01
CA GLY A 182 2.93 0.17 -30.02
C GLY A 182 4.01 1.09 -29.47
N GLY A 183 4.02 1.40 -28.16
CA GLY A 183 5.10 2.18 -27.58
C GLY A 183 6.45 1.44 -27.46
N GLN A 184 6.45 0.11 -27.49
CA GLN A 184 7.69 -0.68 -27.40
C GLN A 184 8.25 -1.14 -28.76
N GLN A 185 7.42 -1.23 -29.81
CA GLN A 185 7.94 -1.58 -31.15
C GLN A 185 8.61 -0.39 -31.85
N GLU A 186 8.17 0.85 -31.61
CA GLU A 186 8.74 2.02 -32.27
C GLU A 186 10.13 2.42 -31.74
N SER A 187 10.48 2.02 -30.51
CA SER A 187 11.84 2.23 -29.95
C SER A 187 12.85 1.16 -30.37
N ALA A 188 12.41 0.00 -30.88
CA ALA A 188 13.31 -1.03 -31.39
C ALA A 188 13.75 -0.72 -32.83
N ALA A 189 12.86 -0.15 -33.65
CA ALA A 189 13.18 0.24 -35.03
C ALA A 189 14.22 1.37 -35.09
N LYS A 190 14.16 2.36 -34.19
CA LYS A 190 15.13 3.48 -34.15
C LYS A 190 16.50 3.12 -33.56
N ARG A 191 16.70 1.89 -33.06
CA ARG A 191 17.98 1.46 -32.47
C ARG A 191 18.90 0.74 -33.46
N ASN A 192 18.43 0.49 -34.68
CA ASN A 192 19.22 -0.14 -35.76
C ASN A 192 19.68 0.85 -36.86
N GLU A 193 19.50 2.16 -36.65
CA GLU A 193 19.96 3.21 -37.60
C GLU A 193 21.19 3.99 -37.11
N LEU A 194 21.92 3.46 -36.12
CA LEU A 194 23.21 3.96 -35.64
C LEU A 194 24.23 2.81 -35.59
#